data_AF-A0A8C6W3K5-F1
#
_entry.id   AF-A0A8C6W3K5-F1
#
_cell.length_a   1.000
_cell.length_b   1.000
_cell.length_c   1.000
_cell.angle_alpha   90.00
_cell.angle_beta   90.00
_cell.angle_gamma   90.00
#
_symmetry.space_group_name_H-M   'P 1'
#
loop_
_entity.id
_entity.type
_entity.pdbx_description
1 polymer ?
#
loop_
_entity_poly.entity_id
_entity_poly.type
_entity_poly.pdbx_seq_one_letter_code
_entity_poly.pdbx_strand_id
1 'polypeptide(L)'
;MEGAASALCEILRCLIIRWKCETGMSKGAFLEAQLMISIEALNSKHQPNSLHCIITIASVGSVYGGFVLKKFLQEIQFLLPRFSAKLTWTSEEGGCSQDTSGVTPFQMSFEIDEKPRNLMTDCVVIKHFLHKIIVVHHKVRFNFSVMVNGILSTEVFGSGRER
;
A
#
# COMPACT_ATOMS: atom_id res chain seq x y z
N MET A 1 -11.27 0.93 14.86
CA MET A 1 -11.09 0.01 13.72
C MET A 1 -9.88 -0.84 14.05
N GLU A 2 -10.06 -2.14 14.13
CA GLU A 2 -8.99 -3.11 14.44
C GLU A 2 -8.96 -4.11 13.28
N GLY A 3 -7.77 -4.53 12.86
CA GLY A 3 -7.60 -5.45 11.71
C GLY A 3 -6.88 -4.85 10.50
N ALA A 4 -6.89 -5.60 9.39
CA ALA A 4 -6.17 -5.34 8.16
C ALA A 4 -6.44 -3.94 7.57
N ALA A 5 -7.70 -3.51 7.56
CA ALA A 5 -8.05 -2.20 7.02
C ALA A 5 -7.54 -1.05 7.89
N SER A 6 -7.46 -1.21 9.21
CA SER A 6 -6.90 -0.19 10.09
C SER A 6 -5.42 0.03 9.81
N ALA A 7 -4.65 -1.07 9.76
CA ALA A 7 -3.22 -1.04 9.43
C ALA A 7 -2.97 -0.39 8.07
N LEU A 8 -3.69 -0.86 7.04
CA LEU A 8 -3.52 -0.39 5.67
C LEU A 8 -3.93 1.07 5.51
N CYS A 9 -5.05 1.50 6.10
CA CYS A 9 -5.47 2.89 6.04
C CYS A 9 -4.48 3.83 6.72
N GLU A 10 -3.92 3.47 7.89
CA GLU A 10 -2.91 4.29 8.57
C GLU A 10 -1.61 4.37 7.74
N ILE A 11 -1.13 3.26 7.20
CA ILE A 11 0.06 3.23 6.34
C ILE A 11 -0.15 4.12 5.11
N LEU A 12 -1.30 4.00 4.43
CA LEU A 12 -1.62 4.84 3.29
C LEU A 12 -1.73 6.32 3.65
N ARG A 13 -2.29 6.67 4.82
CA ARG A 13 -2.29 8.06 5.30
C ARG A 13 -0.87 8.58 5.47
N CYS A 14 0.00 7.83 6.14
CA CYS A 14 1.40 8.21 6.31
C CYS A 14 2.10 8.41 4.96
N LEU A 15 1.90 7.51 4.00
CA LEU A 15 2.42 7.62 2.63
C LEU A 15 1.96 8.91 1.96
N ILE A 16 0.66 9.18 1.96
CA ILE A 16 0.06 10.34 1.29
C ILE A 16 0.51 11.66 1.92
N ILE A 17 0.58 11.73 3.25
CA ILE A 17 1.07 12.90 3.98
C ILE A 17 2.53 13.18 3.58
N ARG A 18 3.38 12.15 3.57
CA ARG A 18 4.80 12.30 3.23
C ARG A 18 4.99 12.75 1.78
N TRP A 19 4.24 12.14 0.85
CA TRP A 19 4.19 12.56 -0.55
C TRP A 19 3.88 14.04 -0.71
N LYS A 20 2.90 14.54 0.07
CA LYS A 20 2.50 15.96 0.06
C LYS A 20 3.58 16.88 0.65
N CYS A 21 4.25 16.46 1.71
CA CYS A 21 5.31 17.27 2.34
C CYS A 21 6.53 17.46 1.42
N GLU A 22 6.91 16.42 0.68
CA GLU A 22 8.08 16.48 -0.22
C GLU A 22 7.80 17.20 -1.53
N THR A 23 6.55 17.17 -2.03
CA THR A 23 6.12 17.96 -3.20
C THR A 23 6.06 19.47 -2.94
N GLY A 24 6.05 19.91 -1.68
CA GLY A 24 6.22 21.33 -1.33
C GLY A 24 7.60 21.89 -1.65
N MET A 25 8.60 21.04 -1.94
CA MET A 25 10.01 21.43 -2.10
C MET A 25 10.55 21.37 -3.53
N SER A 26 9.82 20.81 -4.51
CA SER A 26 10.29 20.77 -5.90
C SER A 26 9.22 21.20 -6.90
N LYS A 27 9.58 22.14 -7.78
CA LYS A 27 8.75 22.73 -8.86
C LYS A 27 8.46 21.74 -10.02
N GLY A 28 8.32 20.45 -9.73
CA GLY A 28 8.12 19.40 -10.73
C GLY A 28 6.65 19.10 -10.99
N ALA A 29 6.29 18.82 -12.25
CA ALA A 29 4.99 18.26 -12.61
C ALA A 29 4.74 16.97 -11.80
N PHE A 30 3.58 16.87 -11.17
CA PHE A 30 3.13 15.66 -10.47
C PHE A 30 3.23 14.47 -11.43
N LEU A 31 4.17 13.55 -11.20
CA LEU A 31 4.14 12.26 -11.88
C LEU A 31 2.92 11.51 -11.36
N GLU A 32 2.24 10.83 -12.27
CA GLU A 32 1.11 9.98 -11.93
C GLU A 32 1.59 8.88 -10.98
N ALA A 33 1.26 9.01 -9.69
CA ALA A 33 1.71 8.07 -8.68
C ALA A 33 0.83 6.82 -8.77
N GLN A 34 1.41 5.68 -9.13
CA GLN A 34 0.70 4.42 -9.23
C GLN A 34 1.07 3.51 -8.06
N LEU A 35 0.10 3.30 -7.19
CA LEU A 35 0.19 2.35 -6.09
C LEU A 35 -0.54 1.06 -6.42
N MET A 36 0.10 -0.06 -6.14
CA MET A 36 -0.50 -1.38 -6.12
C MET A 36 -0.71 -1.78 -4.66
N ILE A 37 -1.91 -2.25 -4.35
CA ILE A 37 -2.29 -2.77 -3.04
C ILE A 37 -2.88 -4.15 -3.28
N SER A 38 -2.23 -5.20 -2.79
CA SER A 38 -2.75 -6.56 -2.86
C SER A 38 -2.98 -7.13 -1.46
N ILE A 39 -4.03 -7.95 -1.33
CA ILE A 39 -4.29 -8.75 -0.14
C ILE A 39 -4.40 -10.20 -0.58
N GLU A 40 -3.46 -11.03 -0.15
CA GLU A 40 -3.50 -12.47 -0.36
C GLU A 40 -3.92 -13.15 0.93
N ALA A 41 -5.07 -13.82 0.90
CA ALA A 41 -5.65 -14.47 2.07
C ALA A 41 -5.80 -15.98 1.83
N LEU A 42 -5.19 -16.76 2.70
CA LEU A 42 -5.25 -18.22 2.71
C LEU A 42 -5.74 -18.71 4.07
N ASN A 43 -6.37 -19.87 4.12
CA ASN A 43 -6.75 -20.49 5.39
C ASN A 43 -5.52 -20.64 6.30
N SER A 44 -5.58 -20.07 7.51
CA SER A 44 -4.49 -20.16 8.47
C SER A 44 -4.28 -21.61 8.89
N LYS A 45 -3.00 -22.04 8.94
CA LYS A 45 -2.60 -23.34 9.47
C LYS A 45 -2.57 -23.36 11.00
N HIS A 46 -2.52 -22.18 11.62
CA HIS A 46 -2.28 -22.02 13.06
C HIS A 46 -3.56 -21.77 13.86
N GLN A 47 -4.58 -21.16 13.24
CA GLN A 47 -5.85 -20.87 13.89
C GLN A 47 -7.05 -21.32 13.05
N PRO A 48 -7.94 -22.18 13.59
CA PRO A 48 -9.17 -22.55 12.90
C PRO A 48 -10.08 -21.33 12.71
N ASN A 49 -10.76 -21.25 11.56
CA ASN A 49 -11.66 -20.16 11.19
C ASN A 49 -11.00 -18.77 11.04
N SER A 50 -9.69 -18.74 10.74
CA SER A 50 -8.97 -17.52 10.42
C SER A 50 -8.27 -17.62 9.05
N LEU A 51 -8.08 -16.47 8.43
CA LEU A 51 -7.30 -16.31 7.21
C LEU A 51 -5.96 -15.67 7.57
N HIS A 52 -4.88 -16.31 7.15
CA HIS A 52 -3.58 -15.68 7.11
C HIS A 52 -3.53 -14.76 5.90
N CYS A 53 -3.46 -13.45 6.15
CA CYS A 53 -3.50 -12.41 5.14
C CYS A 53 -2.11 -11.79 4.98
N ILE A 54 -1.58 -11.81 3.76
CA ILE A 54 -0.38 -11.08 3.37
C ILE A 54 -0.84 -9.86 2.58
N ILE A 55 -0.55 -8.68 3.10
CA ILE A 55 -0.95 -7.41 2.50
C ILE A 55 0.30 -6.74 1.94
N THR A 56 0.29 -6.46 0.64
CA THR A 56 1.43 -5.85 -0.06
C THR A 56 1.05 -4.50 -0.60
N ILE A 57 1.91 -3.50 -0.39
CA ILE A 57 1.82 -2.17 -0.98
C ILE A 57 3.09 -1.94 -1.78
N ALA A 58 2.93 -1.65 -3.07
CA ALA A 58 4.05 -1.38 -3.97
C ALA A 58 3.80 -0.13 -4.82
N SER A 59 4.89 0.54 -5.22
CA SER A 59 4.85 1.66 -6.17
C SER A 59 5.63 1.31 -7.43
N VAL A 60 5.00 1.49 -8.59
CA VAL A 60 5.62 1.28 -9.92
C VAL A 60 6.27 2.56 -10.45
N GLY A 61 6.00 3.71 -9.82
CA GLY A 61 6.54 5.02 -10.20
C GLY A 61 7.39 5.69 -9.13
N SER A 62 8.13 6.72 -9.54
CA SER A 62 8.99 7.51 -8.66
C SER A 62 8.15 8.23 -7.60
N VAL A 63 8.43 7.94 -6.33
CA VAL A 63 8.11 8.85 -5.23
C VAL A 63 9.12 10.00 -5.32
N TYR A 64 8.92 10.90 -6.28
CA TYR A 64 9.82 12.04 -6.53
C TYR A 64 9.79 12.95 -5.28
N GLY A 65 10.92 13.13 -4.60
CA GLY A 65 10.97 14.03 -3.45
C GLY A 65 11.96 13.76 -2.31
N GLY A 66 12.99 12.93 -2.51
CA GLY A 66 13.90 12.63 -1.39
C GLY A 66 13.23 11.82 -0.28
N PHE A 67 12.17 11.09 -0.62
CA PHE A 67 11.52 10.11 0.25
C PHE A 67 12.56 9.16 0.78
N VAL A 68 12.94 9.37 2.04
CA VAL A 68 13.84 8.45 2.73
C VAL A 68 13.02 7.22 3.10
N LEU A 69 12.83 6.34 2.12
CA LEU A 69 12.11 5.07 2.22
C LEU A 69 12.50 4.32 3.49
N LYS A 70 13.78 4.34 3.86
CA LYS A 70 14.30 3.75 5.10
C LYS A 70 13.68 4.34 6.37
N LYS A 71 13.52 5.67 6.46
CA LYS A 71 12.88 6.33 7.62
C LYS A 71 11.39 6.02 7.67
N PHE A 72 10.72 6.05 6.51
CA PHE A 72 9.32 5.67 6.41
C PHE A 72 9.09 4.22 6.85
N LEU A 73 9.93 3.28 6.40
CA LEU A 73 9.86 1.89 6.80
C LEU A 73 10.07 1.70 8.31
N GLN A 74 11.01 2.43 8.91
CA GLN A 74 11.20 2.41 10.36
C GLN A 74 9.93 2.90 11.08
N GLU A 75 9.34 4.01 10.64
CA GLU A 75 8.08 4.51 11.21
C GLU A 75 6.95 3.48 11.09
N ILE A 76 6.79 2.85 9.92
CA ILE A 76 5.80 1.78 9.73
C ILE A 76 6.11 0.57 10.63
N GLN A 77 7.37 0.18 10.78
CA GLN A 77 7.79 -0.90 11.67
C GLN A 77 7.42 -0.61 13.13
N PHE A 78 7.40 0.66 13.56
CA PHE A 78 6.89 1.04 14.88
C PHE A 78 5.36 1.02 14.97
N LEU A 79 4.64 1.21 13.86
CA LEU A 79 3.18 1.19 13.82
C LEU A 79 2.60 -0.23 13.74
N LEU A 80 3.26 -1.15 13.03
CA LEU A 80 2.76 -2.50 12.76
C LEU A 80 2.51 -3.39 14.00
N PRO A 81 3.29 -3.32 15.10
CA PRO A 81 2.98 -4.02 16.34
C PRO A 81 1.61 -3.65 16.93
N ARG A 82 1.13 -2.42 16.67
CA ARG A 82 -0.21 -1.99 17.09
C ARG A 82 -1.33 -2.73 16.34
N PHE A 83 -1.00 -3.41 15.26
CA PHE A 83 -1.90 -4.17 14.40
C PHE A 83 -1.58 -5.67 14.39
N SER A 84 -0.73 -6.15 15.32
CA SER A 84 -0.24 -7.53 15.36
C SER A 84 0.37 -8.00 14.03
N ALA A 85 0.93 -7.06 13.25
CA ALA A 85 1.40 -7.31 11.91
C ALA A 85 2.93 -7.42 11.84
N LYS A 86 3.43 -8.35 11.02
CA LYS A 86 4.86 -8.55 10.80
C LYS A 86 5.27 -7.98 9.44
N LEU A 87 6.21 -7.03 9.42
CA LEU A 87 6.75 -6.45 8.18
C LEU A 87 7.75 -7.41 7.53
N THR A 88 7.55 -7.70 6.25
CA THR A 88 8.55 -8.27 5.35
C THR A 88 8.82 -7.25 4.23
N TRP A 89 10.09 -6.91 4.04
CA TRP A 89 10.52 -5.86 3.12
C TRP A 89 11.64 -6.38 2.23
N THR A 90 11.51 -6.14 0.93
CA THR A 90 12.54 -6.43 -0.08
C THR A 90 12.98 -5.10 -0.69
N SER A 91 14.07 -4.52 -0.17
CA SER A 91 14.84 -3.54 -0.94
C SER A 91 15.77 -4.35 -1.82
N GLU A 92 15.77 -4.10 -3.12
CA GLU A 92 16.95 -4.42 -3.92
C GLU A 92 18.09 -3.54 -3.41
N GLU A 93 18.95 -4.11 -2.58
CA GLU A 93 20.25 -3.56 -2.24
C GLU A 93 21.24 -4.29 -3.13
N GLY A 94 21.42 -3.81 -4.36
CA GLY A 94 22.30 -4.50 -5.32
C GLY A 94 22.32 -3.93 -6.73
N GLY A 95 23.27 -3.02 -6.97
CA GLY A 95 23.80 -2.76 -8.31
C GLY A 95 23.53 -1.36 -8.82
N CYS A 96 24.58 -0.52 -8.84
CA CYS A 96 24.66 0.60 -9.77
C CYS A 96 24.54 0.06 -11.20
N SER A 97 23.34 -0.07 -11.74
CA SER A 97 23.14 0.06 -13.18
C SER A 97 22.88 1.54 -13.44
N GLN A 98 23.66 2.12 -14.34
CA GLN A 98 23.44 3.47 -14.86
C GLN A 98 22.21 3.45 -15.78
N ASP A 99 21.03 3.18 -15.22
CA ASP A 99 19.79 3.36 -15.95
C ASP A 99 19.22 4.76 -15.63
N THR A 100 19.03 5.54 -16.68
CA THR A 100 18.93 7.01 -16.63
C THR A 100 17.56 7.51 -16.15
N SER A 101 16.77 6.71 -15.42
CA SER A 101 15.38 7.07 -15.08
C SER A 101 15.17 7.58 -13.65
N GLY A 102 16.10 7.38 -12.71
CA GLY A 102 15.98 7.91 -11.34
C GLY A 102 14.73 7.45 -10.57
N VAL A 103 14.06 6.39 -11.03
CA VAL A 103 12.82 5.87 -10.45
C VAL A 103 13.14 4.64 -9.61
N THR A 104 13.06 4.77 -8.28
CA THR A 104 13.22 3.61 -7.38
C THR A 104 11.83 3.08 -7.00
N PRO A 105 11.44 1.88 -7.46
CA PRO A 105 10.24 1.22 -6.97
C PRO A 105 10.41 0.83 -5.50
N PHE A 106 9.29 0.69 -4.78
CA PHE A 106 9.31 0.15 -3.43
C PHE A 106 8.19 -0.88 -3.27
N GLN A 107 8.41 -1.89 -2.43
CA GLN A 107 7.42 -2.91 -2.10
C GLN A 107 7.53 -3.30 -0.63
N MET A 108 6.48 -3.04 0.14
CA MET A 108 6.35 -3.50 1.52
C MET A 108 5.23 -4.51 1.65
N SER A 109 5.44 -5.54 2.47
CA SER A 109 4.42 -6.54 2.78
C SER A 109 4.28 -6.70 4.28
N PHE A 110 3.08 -6.96 4.76
CA PHE A 110 2.86 -7.31 6.15
C PHE A 110 1.82 -8.41 6.32
N GLU A 111 2.04 -9.25 7.31
CA GLU A 111 1.20 -10.40 7.62
C GLU A 111 0.22 -10.08 8.75
N ILE A 112 -1.04 -10.49 8.63
CA ILE A 112 -2.05 -10.39 9.68
C ILE A 112 -3.01 -11.59 9.61
N ASP A 113 -3.35 -12.16 10.77
CA ASP A 113 -4.39 -13.18 10.85
C ASP A 113 -5.75 -12.50 11.10
N GLU A 114 -6.70 -12.72 10.21
CA GLU A 114 -7.99 -12.01 10.19
C GLU A 114 -9.14 -13.02 10.03
N LYS A 115 -10.29 -12.77 10.65
CA LYS A 115 -11.48 -13.61 10.40
C LYS A 115 -12.01 -13.34 8.98
N PRO A 116 -12.52 -14.34 8.23
CA PRO A 116 -13.06 -14.13 6.89
C PRO A 116 -14.10 -13.00 6.79
N ARG A 117 -14.98 -12.91 7.79
CA ARG A 117 -16.01 -11.87 7.87
C ARG A 117 -15.43 -10.46 8.06
N ASN A 118 -14.35 -10.36 8.84
CA ASN A 118 -13.66 -9.10 9.04
C ASN A 118 -12.94 -8.67 7.75
N LEU A 119 -12.24 -9.59 7.08
CA LEU A 119 -11.55 -9.30 5.81
C LEU A 119 -12.51 -8.71 4.76
N MET A 120 -13.72 -9.26 4.65
CA MET A 120 -14.71 -8.77 3.70
C MET A 120 -15.18 -7.34 4.04
N THR A 121 -15.37 -7.06 5.32
CA THR A 121 -15.71 -5.70 5.81
C THR A 121 -14.55 -4.73 5.56
N ASP A 122 -13.33 -5.19 5.86
CA ASP A 122 -12.10 -4.44 5.70
C ASP A 122 -11.86 -4.07 4.24
N CYS A 123 -12.07 -4.98 3.31
CA CYS A 123 -11.97 -4.69 1.87
C CYS A 123 -12.92 -3.56 1.46
N VAL A 124 -14.17 -3.55 1.96
CA VAL A 124 -15.12 -2.47 1.65
C VAL A 124 -14.65 -1.14 2.23
N VAL A 125 -14.12 -1.13 3.46
CA VAL A 125 -13.61 0.11 4.06
C VAL A 125 -12.37 0.61 3.33
N ILE A 126 -11.46 -0.27 2.94
CA ILE A 126 -10.28 0.06 2.15
C ILE A 126 -10.70 0.70 0.82
N LYS A 127 -11.60 0.06 0.07
CA LYS A 127 -12.12 0.62 -1.20
C LYS A 127 -12.73 2.01 -1.00
N HIS A 128 -13.54 2.20 0.04
CA HIS A 128 -14.12 3.51 0.35
C HIS A 128 -13.05 4.55 0.71
N PHE A 129 -12.02 4.14 1.43
CA PHE A 129 -10.90 5.00 1.78
C PHE A 129 -10.08 5.40 0.54
N LEU A 130 -9.78 4.46 -0.36
CA LEU A 130 -9.13 4.74 -1.64
C LEU A 130 -9.96 5.70 -2.49
N HIS A 131 -11.28 5.51 -2.55
CA HIS A 131 -12.19 6.43 -3.24
C HIS A 131 -12.10 7.87 -2.68
N LYS A 132 -12.06 8.04 -1.36
CA LYS A 132 -11.87 9.36 -0.75
C LYS A 132 -10.52 9.98 -1.12
N ILE A 133 -9.46 9.19 -1.19
CA ILE A 133 -8.14 9.68 -1.55
C ILE A 133 -8.12 10.17 -3.00
N ILE A 134 -8.65 9.40 -3.96
CA ILE A 134 -8.61 9.81 -5.38
C ILE A 134 -9.42 11.09 -5.64
N VAL A 135 -10.49 11.34 -4.87
CA VAL A 135 -11.27 12.58 -4.97
C VAL A 135 -10.42 13.79 -4.57
N VAL A 136 -9.56 13.66 -3.57
CA VAL A 136 -8.67 14.74 -3.11
C VAL A 136 -7.38 14.79 -3.96
N HIS A 137 -6.89 13.64 -4.41
CA HIS A 137 -5.61 13.46 -5.08
C HIS A 137 -5.80 12.79 -6.45
N HIS A 138 -6.44 13.52 -7.38
CA HIS A 138 -6.83 13.04 -8.72
C HIS A 138 -5.68 12.51 -9.60
N LYS A 139 -4.42 12.78 -9.24
CA LYS A 139 -3.23 12.32 -9.96
C LYS A 139 -2.65 11.00 -9.42
N VAL A 140 -3.23 10.47 -8.34
CA VAL A 140 -2.86 9.17 -7.77
C VAL A 140 -3.78 8.09 -8.33
N ARG A 141 -3.18 6.98 -8.75
CA ARG A 141 -3.89 5.78 -9.18
C ARG A 141 -3.60 4.64 -8.21
N PHE A 142 -4.63 3.88 -7.87
CA PHE A 142 -4.51 2.67 -7.06
C PHE A 142 -4.99 1.46 -7.85
N ASN A 143 -4.18 0.41 -7.90
CA ASN A 143 -4.60 -0.93 -8.30
C ASN A 143 -4.83 -1.72 -7.02
N PHE A 144 -6.08 -2.00 -6.67
CA PHE A 144 -6.44 -2.80 -5.52
C PHE A 144 -6.76 -4.23 -5.96
N SER A 145 -6.12 -5.22 -5.35
CA SER A 145 -6.42 -6.63 -5.59
C SER A 145 -6.60 -7.40 -4.29
N VAL A 146 -7.50 -8.36 -4.31
CA VAL A 146 -7.75 -9.27 -3.20
C VAL A 146 -7.84 -10.67 -3.77
N MET A 147 -6.97 -11.56 -3.31
CA MET A 147 -6.97 -12.98 -3.64
C MET A 147 -7.35 -13.77 -2.38
N VAL A 148 -8.51 -14.44 -2.39
CA VAL A 148 -8.94 -15.29 -1.27
C VAL A 148 -9.06 -16.73 -1.75
N ASN A 149 -8.26 -17.64 -1.20
CA ASN A 149 -8.28 -19.07 -1.54
C ASN A 149 -8.26 -19.33 -3.07
N GLY A 150 -7.48 -18.55 -3.82
CA GLY A 150 -7.34 -18.65 -5.28
C GLY A 150 -8.35 -17.87 -6.12
N ILE A 151 -9.35 -17.24 -5.51
CA ILE A 151 -10.29 -16.34 -6.21
C ILE A 151 -9.73 -14.92 -6.17
N LEU A 152 -9.43 -14.36 -7.34
CA LEU A 152 -8.89 -13.01 -7.50
C LEU A 152 -10.00 -12.00 -7.83
N SER A 153 -10.03 -10.90 -7.09
CA SER A 153 -10.81 -9.69 -7.39
C SER A 153 -9.84 -8.53 -7.56
N THR A 154 -9.98 -7.78 -8.65
CA THR A 154 -9.17 -6.57 -8.91
C THR A 154 -10.07 -5.36 -9.15
N GLU A 155 -9.60 -4.18 -8.75
CA GLU A 155 -10.30 -2.92 -8.94
C GLU A 155 -9.28 -1.79 -9.08
N VAL A 156 -9.50 -0.90 -10.05
CA VAL A 156 -8.61 0.23 -10.31
C VAL A 156 -9.31 1.52 -9.93
N PHE A 157 -8.66 2.31 -9.09
CA PHE A 157 -9.12 3.62 -8.63
C PHE A 157 -8.21 4.70 -9.22
N GLY A 158 -8.81 5.80 -9.66
CA GLY A 158 -8.06 6.86 -10.34
C GLY A 158 -7.85 6.50 -11.81
N SER A 159 -8.79 6.91 -12.63
CA SER A 159 -8.70 6.88 -14.10
C SER A 159 -9.84 7.76 -14.61
N GLY A 160 -9.65 9.07 -14.49
CA GLY A 160 -10.50 10.07 -15.11
C GLY A 160 -9.63 10.91 -16.04
N ARG A 161 -9.58 10.55 -17.32
CA ARG A 161 -9.69 11.62 -18.32
C ARG A 161 -11.16 12.03 -18.31
N GLU A 162 -11.55 12.79 -17.31
CA GLU A 162 -12.74 13.63 -17.47
C GLU A 162 -12.31 14.78 -18.36
N ARG A 163 -13.04 14.92 -19.47
CA ARG A 163 -12.78 15.81 -20.59
C ARG A 163 -12.77 17.28 -20.19
#